data_AF-A0A7X6HF75-F1
#
_entry.id   AF-A0A7X6HF75-F1
#
_cell.length_a   1.000
_cell.length_b   1.000
_cell.length_c   1.000
_cell.angle_alpha   90.00
_cell.angle_beta   90.00
_cell.angle_gamma   90.00
#
_symmetry.space_group_name_H-M   'P 1'
#
loop_
_entity.id
_entity.type
_entity.pdbx_description
1 polymer ?
#
loop_
_entity_poly.entity_id
_entity_poly.type
_entity_poly.pdbx_seq_one_letter_code
_entity_poly.pdbx_strand_id
1 'polypeptide(L)'
;MPTVFIPFTMCATVRDGHMRSFRTDLERLTSSHRGWVPLDVVKSTNTKALLRGAIPQSVHTATDAGLARYLQDRLADKDMHLDLAVSIQR
;
A
#
# COMPACT_ATOMS: atom_id res chain seq x y z
N MET A 1 18.54 -18.89 4.31
CA MET A 1 19.04 -17.50 4.37
C MET A 1 17.96 -16.64 5.00
N PRO A 2 18.28 -15.68 5.87
CA PRO A 2 17.29 -14.74 6.37
C PRO A 2 16.78 -13.87 5.20
N THR A 3 15.47 -13.88 4.98
CA THR A 3 14.83 -12.96 4.04
C THR A 3 14.89 -11.56 4.65
N VAL A 4 15.68 -10.68 4.04
CA VAL A 4 15.70 -9.26 4.43
C VAL A 4 14.44 -8.62 3.89
N PHE A 5 13.74 -7.87 4.73
CA PHE A 5 12.54 -7.13 4.35
C PHE A 5 12.83 -5.63 4.34
N ILE A 6 12.31 -4.93 3.34
CA ILE A 6 12.38 -3.48 3.20
C ILE A 6 11.04 -2.93 3.70
N PRO A 7 11.03 -2.11 4.79
CA PRO A 7 9.82 -1.49 5.25
C PRO A 7 9.41 -0.34 4.32
N PHE A 8 8.11 -0.13 4.20
CA PHE A 8 7.56 1.01 3.48
C PHE A 8 6.29 1.51 4.17
N THR A 9 5.94 2.77 3.91
CA THR A 9 4.66 3.35 4.26
C THR A 9 3.87 3.63 3.00
N MET A 10 2.55 3.56 3.13
CA MET A 10 1.63 3.84 2.04
C MET A 10 0.50 4.73 2.56
N CYS A 11 0.24 5.82 1.85
CA CYS A 11 -0.92 6.66 2.08
C CYS A 11 -1.99 6.27 1.05
N ALA A 12 -3.14 5.83 1.53
CA ALA A 12 -4.34 5.66 0.73
C ALA A 12 -5.26 6.85 0.98
N THR A 13 -5.55 7.63 -0.07
CA THR A 13 -6.46 8.77 -0.01
C THR A 13 -7.69 8.47 -0.85
N VAL A 14 -8.87 8.83 -0.37
CA VAL A 14 -10.10 8.70 -1.14
C VAL A 14 -10.07 9.62 -2.35
N ARG A 15 -10.52 9.14 -3.50
CA ARG A 15 -10.78 9.99 -4.67
C ARG A 15 -12.10 10.74 -4.48
N ASP A 16 -12.18 11.98 -4.93
CA ASP A 16 -13.38 12.82 -4.78
C ASP A 16 -14.64 12.10 -5.26
N GLY A 17 -15.69 12.15 -4.43
CA GLY A 17 -16.99 11.49 -4.70
C GLY A 17 -17.14 10.06 -4.17
N HIS A 18 -16.07 9.41 -3.67
CA HIS A 18 -16.09 7.99 -3.27
C HIS A 18 -15.93 7.74 -1.75
N MET A 19 -16.22 8.73 -0.90
CA MET A 19 -16.11 8.61 0.58
C MET A 19 -16.88 7.43 1.17
N ARG A 20 -18.03 7.08 0.59
CA ARG A 20 -18.85 5.95 1.07
C ARG A 20 -18.15 4.59 0.86
N SER A 21 -17.31 4.48 -0.16
CA SER A 21 -16.55 3.26 -0.47
C SER A 21 -15.18 3.20 0.21
N PHE A 22 -14.69 4.32 0.76
CA PHE A 22 -13.34 4.40 1.32
C PHE A 22 -13.04 3.32 2.37
N ARG A 23 -13.96 3.09 3.31
CA ARG A 23 -13.78 2.06 4.35
C ARG A 23 -13.74 0.65 3.76
N THR A 24 -14.63 0.36 2.82
CA THR A 24 -14.69 -0.93 2.13
C THR A 24 -13.45 -1.15 1.27
N ASP A 25 -12.97 -0.13 0.57
CA ASP A 25 -11.74 -0.21 -0.23
C ASP A 25 -10.50 -0.35 0.66
N LEU A 26 -10.47 0.32 1.81
CA LEU A 26 -9.40 0.16 2.80
C LEU A 26 -9.41 -1.25 3.41
N GLU A 27 -10.59 -1.76 3.77
CA GLU A 27 -10.75 -3.14 4.25
C GLU A 27 -10.34 -4.13 3.16
N ARG A 28 -10.69 -3.90 1.89
CA ARG A 28 -10.20 -4.72 0.76
C ARG A 28 -8.69 -4.63 0.63
N LEU A 29 -8.08 -3.46 0.83
CA LEU A 29 -6.63 -3.28 0.78
C LEU A 29 -5.89 -4.11 1.83
N THR A 30 -6.46 -4.23 3.03
CA THR A 30 -5.84 -4.89 4.19
C THR A 30 -6.27 -6.34 4.37
N SER A 31 -7.49 -6.70 3.96
CA SER A 31 -8.06 -8.05 4.04
C SER A 31 -7.78 -8.90 2.82
N SER A 32 -7.49 -8.28 1.67
CA SER A 32 -7.09 -9.03 0.49
C SER A 32 -5.87 -9.81 0.88
N HIS A 33 -6.00 -11.13 0.75
CA HIS A 33 -4.96 -12.13 0.83
C HIS A 33 -3.93 -11.93 -0.30
N ARG A 34 -3.43 -10.71 -0.49
CA ARG A 34 -2.27 -10.38 -1.29
C ARG A 34 -1.06 -10.86 -0.51
N GLY A 35 -0.97 -12.18 -0.28
CA GLY A 35 0.03 -12.89 0.52
C GLY A 35 1.49 -12.67 0.11
N TRP A 36 1.71 -11.70 -0.77
CA TRP A 36 2.99 -11.16 -1.17
C TRP A 36 3.42 -9.93 -0.33
N VAL A 37 2.50 -9.15 0.27
CA VAL A 37 2.87 -7.99 1.10
C VAL A 37 1.89 -7.80 2.27
N PRO A 38 2.28 -8.08 3.54
CA PRO A 38 1.46 -7.73 4.70
C PRO A 38 1.33 -6.20 4.81
N LEU A 39 0.11 -5.72 5.04
CA LEU A 39 -0.22 -4.31 5.21
C LEU A 39 -0.99 -4.11 6.53
N ASP A 40 -0.40 -3.32 7.43
CA ASP A 40 -1.01 -2.92 8.69
C ASP A 40 -1.47 -1.47 8.62
N VAL A 41 -2.68 -1.19 9.09
CA VAL A 41 -3.19 0.18 9.18
C VAL A 41 -2.60 0.85 10.41
N VAL A 42 -1.78 1.87 10.20
CA VAL A 42 -1.17 2.68 11.27
C VAL A 42 -2.13 3.77 11.73
N LYS A 43 -2.80 4.42 10.78
CA LYS A 43 -3.74 5.51 11.06
C LYS A 43 -4.80 5.52 9.98
N SER A 44 -6.06 5.73 10.34
CA SER A 44 -7.14 5.90 9.35
C SER A 44 -8.06 7.04 9.79
N THR A 45 -8.54 7.79 8.81
CA THR A 45 -9.57 8.82 8.93
C THR A 45 -10.70 8.48 7.95
N ASN A 46 -11.70 9.35 7.81
CA ASN A 46 -12.79 9.12 6.85
C ASN A 46 -12.36 9.24 5.38
N THR A 47 -11.18 9.81 5.11
CA THR A 47 -10.72 10.13 3.75
C THR A 47 -9.29 9.73 3.46
N LYS A 48 -8.51 9.38 4.47
CA LYS A 48 -7.09 9.03 4.35
C LYS A 48 -6.73 7.93 5.32
N ALA A 49 -5.89 7.01 4.87
CA ALA A 49 -5.30 5.98 5.71
C ALA A 49 -3.80 5.91 5.45
N LEU A 50 -3.04 5.83 6.53
CA LEU A 50 -1.63 5.48 6.52
C LEU A 50 -1.50 4.00 6.86
N LEU A 51 -0.86 3.27 5.97
CA LEU A 51 -0.55 1.87 6.09
C LEU A 51 0.97 1.69 6.16
N ARG A 52 1.40 0.62 6.80
CA ARG A 52 2.79 0.18 6.83
C ARG A 52 2.84 -1.24 6.30
N GLY A 53 3.84 -1.53 5.49
CA GLY A 53 4.10 -2.87 5.01
C GLY A 53 5.58 -3.17 4.94
N ALA A 54 5.88 -4.42 4.61
CA ALA A 54 7.24 -4.88 4.40
C ALA A 54 7.27 -5.82 3.20
N ILE A 55 8.25 -5.63 2.31
CA ILE A 55 8.45 -6.49 1.14
C ILE A 55 9.81 -7.18 1.20
N PRO A 56 9.96 -8.39 0.65
CA PRO A 56 11.26 -9.04 0.60
C PRO A 56 12.20 -8.27 -0.33
N GLN A 57 13.47 -8.14 0.06
CA GLN A 57 14.52 -7.48 -0.73
C GLN A 57 14.74 -8.15 -2.09
N SER A 58 14.29 -9.40 -2.30
CA SER A 58 14.33 -10.05 -3.62
C SER A 58 13.50 -9.34 -4.70
N VAL A 59 12.54 -8.48 -4.30
CA VAL A 59 11.72 -7.65 -5.20
C VAL A 59 12.48 -6.39 -5.64
N HIS A 60 13.77 -6.27 -5.30
CA HIS A 60 14.57 -5.07 -5.51
C HIS A 60 14.51 -4.58 -6.96
N THR A 61 13.88 -3.42 -7.12
CA THR A 61 14.07 -2.55 -8.28
C THR A 61 15.30 -1.69 -8.03
N ALA A 62 16.02 -1.31 -9.09
CA ALA A 62 17.29 -0.58 -9.01
C ALA A 62 17.27 0.74 -8.18
N THR A 63 16.08 1.31 -7.93
CA THR A 63 15.90 2.52 -7.11
C THR A 63 14.67 2.42 -6.20
N ASP A 64 14.68 3.16 -5.09
CA ASP A 64 13.54 3.23 -4.15
C ASP A 64 12.31 3.87 -4.80
N ALA A 65 12.51 4.84 -5.70
CA ALA A 65 11.43 5.44 -6.48
C ALA A 65 10.80 4.42 -7.44
N GLY A 66 11.62 3.57 -8.07
CA GLY A 66 11.14 2.45 -8.87
C GLY A 66 10.34 1.46 -8.04
N LEU A 67 10.79 1.20 -6.80
CA LEU A 67 10.15 0.27 -5.89
C LEU A 67 8.80 0.80 -5.42
N ALA A 68 8.77 2.07 -5.05
CA ALA A 68 7.54 2.76 -4.66
C ALA A 68 6.51 2.75 -5.80
N ARG A 69 6.93 3.05 -7.03
CA ARG A 69 6.03 3.03 -8.20
C ARG A 69 5.54 1.62 -8.51
N TYR A 70 6.43 0.64 -8.47
CA TYR A 70 6.07 -0.76 -8.65
C TYR A 70 5.06 -1.24 -7.61
N LEU A 71 5.25 -0.85 -6.34
CA LEU A 71 4.29 -1.14 -5.27
C LEU A 71 2.97 -0.41 -5.46
N GLN A 72 2.98 0.87 -5.88
CA GLN A 72 1.76 1.62 -6.20
C GLN A 72 0.97 0.93 -7.31
N ASP A 73 1.62 0.61 -8.43
CA ASP A 73 0.99 -0.01 -9.59
C ASP A 73 0.44 -1.39 -9.24
N ARG A 74 1.16 -2.16 -8.42
CA ARG A 74 0.73 -3.51 -8.08
C ARG A 74 -0.27 -3.56 -6.92
N LEU A 75 -0.32 -2.54 -6.05
CA LEU A 75 -1.30 -2.39 -4.98
C LEU A 75 -2.59 -1.71 -5.45
N ALA A 76 -2.52 -0.86 -6.48
CA ALA A 76 -3.67 -0.28 -7.15
C ALA A 76 -4.50 -1.40 -7.78
N ASP A 77 -5.60 -1.78 -7.12
CA ASP A 77 -6.61 -2.60 -7.76
C ASP A 77 -7.39 -1.73 -8.75
N LYS A 78 -7.76 -2.29 -9.90
CA LYS A 78 -8.55 -1.56 -10.90
C LYS A 78 -9.94 -1.20 -10.37
N ASP A 79 -10.42 -1.93 -9.37
CA ASP A 79 -11.73 -1.73 -8.74
C ASP A 79 -11.67 -0.87 -7.46
N MET A 80 -10.54 -0.26 -7.14
CA MET A 80 -10.39 0.57 -5.92
C MET A 80 -10.38 2.07 -6.25
N HIS A 81 -11.21 2.83 -5.53
CA HIS A 81 -11.32 4.29 -5.71
C HIS A 81 -10.39 5.06 -4.76
N LEU A 82 -9.16 4.56 -4.62
CA LEU A 82 -8.14 5.12 -3.74
C LEU A 82 -6.94 5.59 -4.55
N ASP A 83 -6.46 6.79 -4.25
CA ASP A 83 -5.15 7.25 -4.68
C ASP A 83 -4.10 6.76 -3.68
N LEU A 84 -3.17 5.94 -4.17
CA LEU A 84 -2.13 5.31 -3.37
C LEU A 84 -0.79 6.03 -3.60
N ALA A 85 -0.15 6.45 -2.51
CA ALA A 85 1.22 6.97 -2.52
C ALA A 85 2.10 6.11 -1.62
N VAL A 86 3.11 5.46 -2.18
CA VAL A 86 4.07 4.61 -1.44
C VAL A 86 5.37 5.37 -1.21
N SER A 87 5.91 5.25 -0.01
CA SER A 87 7.21 5.78 0.39
C SER A 87 8.05 4.67 1.03
N ILE A 88 9.25 4.44 0.50
CA ILE A 88 10.17 3.44 1.04
C ILE A 88 10.88 4.04 2.26
N GLN A 89 10.89 3.31 3.37
CA GLN A 89 11.64 3.69 4.55
C GLN A 89 12.96 2.90 4.56
N ARG A 90 14.09 3.60 4.50
CA ARG A 90 15.43 3.01 4.67
C ARG A 90 16.02 3.43 6.01
#